data_AF-A0A3D0P1B7-F1
#
_entry.id   AF-A0A3D0P1B7-F1
#
_cell.length_a   1.000
_cell.length_b   1.000
_cell.length_c   1.000
_cell.angle_alpha   90.00
_cell.angle_beta   90.00
_cell.angle_gamma   90.00
#
_symmetry.space_group_name_H-M   'P 1'
#
loop_
_entity.id
_entity.type
_entity.pdbx_description
1 polymer ?
#
loop_
_entity_poly.entity_id
_entity_poly.type
_entity_poly.pdbx_seq_one_letter_code
_entity_poly.pdbx_strand_id
1 'polypeptide(L)'
;MERPANTRLRKRTPTKPKPTARPKPKTETVAAEEPRLFNRELSWLEFNRRVLDEALNEDQPLLERLKFLSIFSTNLDEFFMIRVSGLKEQLEEGIVDPSPDGMMPADQLSEIGRRLRPMLKKQVACLQQSVLPELAAAGITIEPYKSLPIKERRKLDKYFRENLFPILTPQSVDSSHPFPYISNLSLNIGIFIEPDRQLTQKN
;
A
#
# COMPACT_ATOMS: atom_id res chain seq x y z
N MET A 1 -88.65 59.46 -36.60
CA MET A 1 -87.38 59.67 -35.88
C MET A 1 -87.00 58.35 -35.25
N GLU A 2 -86.22 57.53 -35.95
CA GLU A 2 -84.75 57.50 -35.91
C GLU A 2 -84.16 56.68 -34.74
N ARG A 3 -83.81 55.44 -35.12
CA ARG A 3 -82.57 54.67 -34.84
C ARG A 3 -82.27 54.04 -33.45
N PRO A 4 -81.51 52.92 -33.45
CA PRO A 4 -81.61 51.82 -32.49
C PRO A 4 -80.29 51.50 -31.75
N ALA A 5 -80.35 50.69 -30.67
CA ALA A 5 -79.23 49.91 -30.12
C ALA A 5 -79.74 49.08 -28.93
N ASN A 6 -79.24 47.92 -28.51
CA ASN A 6 -78.18 47.04 -29.00
C ASN A 6 -78.36 45.69 -28.27
N THR A 7 -78.30 44.59 -29.02
CA THR A 7 -78.36 43.21 -28.54
C THR A 7 -77.04 42.86 -27.83
N ARG A 8 -77.04 42.60 -26.52
CA ARG A 8 -75.86 42.08 -25.82
C ARG A 8 -75.73 40.57 -26.04
N LEU A 9 -74.83 40.19 -26.95
CA LEU A 9 -74.30 38.83 -27.09
C LEU A 9 -73.64 38.38 -25.78
N ARG A 10 -74.04 37.20 -25.29
CA ARG A 10 -73.32 36.44 -24.26
C ARG A 10 -71.95 36.02 -24.81
N LYS A 11 -70.87 36.54 -24.24
CA LYS A 11 -69.50 36.11 -24.52
C LYS A 11 -69.32 34.67 -24.02
N ARG A 12 -69.09 33.73 -24.94
CA ARG A 12 -68.59 32.38 -24.62
C ARG A 12 -67.11 32.48 -24.26
N THR A 13 -66.76 32.05 -23.06
CA THR A 13 -65.39 31.92 -22.58
C THR A 13 -64.67 30.81 -23.38
N PRO A 14 -63.45 31.03 -23.90
CA PRO A 14 -62.69 29.97 -24.54
C PRO A 14 -62.08 29.06 -23.46
N THR A 15 -62.52 27.81 -23.40
CA THR A 15 -61.88 26.75 -22.63
C THR A 15 -60.51 26.45 -23.23
N LYS A 16 -59.44 26.74 -22.47
CA LYS A 16 -58.06 26.36 -22.82
C LYS A 16 -57.94 24.84 -22.92
N PRO A 17 -57.29 24.29 -23.96
CA PRO A 17 -57.04 22.85 -24.03
C PRO A 17 -56.08 22.45 -22.91
N LYS A 18 -56.44 21.36 -22.22
CA LYS A 18 -55.65 20.71 -21.16
C LYS A 18 -54.32 20.24 -21.78
N PRO A 19 -53.15 20.55 -21.20
CA PRO A 19 -51.88 20.08 -21.75
C PRO A 19 -51.86 18.55 -21.67
N THR A 20 -51.82 17.90 -22.84
CA THR A 20 -51.57 16.48 -22.99
C THR A 20 -50.20 16.18 -22.40
N ALA A 21 -50.17 15.36 -21.35
CA ALA A 21 -48.93 14.92 -20.72
C ALA A 21 -48.03 14.27 -21.77
N ARG A 22 -46.84 14.82 -21.97
CA ARG A 22 -45.77 14.15 -22.72
C ARG A 22 -45.54 12.78 -22.07
N PRO A 23 -45.41 11.69 -22.85
CA PRO A 23 -44.96 10.43 -22.28
C PRO A 23 -43.60 10.68 -21.62
N LYS A 24 -43.47 10.31 -20.34
CA LYS A 24 -42.21 10.37 -19.61
C LYS A 24 -41.17 9.57 -20.42
N PRO A 25 -39.93 10.05 -20.58
CA PRO A 25 -38.90 9.24 -21.20
C PRO A 25 -38.79 7.94 -20.40
N LYS A 26 -38.88 6.80 -21.10
CA LYS A 26 -38.62 5.50 -20.50
C LYS A 26 -37.21 5.58 -19.93
N THR A 27 -37.09 5.49 -18.61
CA THR A 27 -35.81 5.26 -17.96
C THR A 27 -35.39 3.88 -18.38
N GLU A 28 -34.65 3.79 -19.49
CA GLU A 28 -33.87 2.60 -19.79
C GLU A 28 -32.95 2.42 -18.60
N THR A 29 -33.22 1.38 -17.82
CA THR A 29 -32.31 0.91 -16.79
C THR A 29 -31.11 0.38 -17.56
N VAL A 30 -30.14 1.25 -17.83
CA VAL A 30 -28.85 0.84 -18.36
C VAL A 30 -28.28 -0.06 -17.26
N ALA A 31 -28.33 -1.37 -17.48
CA ALA A 31 -27.61 -2.31 -16.63
C ALA A 31 -26.17 -1.78 -16.55
N ALA A 32 -25.67 -1.55 -15.33
CA ALA A 32 -24.30 -1.11 -15.14
C ALA A 32 -23.40 -2.09 -15.91
N GLU A 33 -22.72 -1.59 -16.96
CA GLU A 33 -21.82 -2.43 -17.74
C GLU A 33 -20.78 -3.01 -16.78
N GLU A 34 -20.61 -4.35 -16.79
CA GLU A 34 -19.56 -4.96 -15.98
C GLU A 34 -18.22 -4.29 -16.33
N PRO A 35 -17.39 -3.94 -15.32
CA PRO A 35 -16.12 -3.29 -15.58
C PRO A 35 -15.27 -4.18 -16.49
N ARG A 36 -14.98 -3.68 -17.70
CA ARG A 36 -14.27 -4.42 -18.75
C ARG A 36 -12.75 -4.46 -18.57
N LEU A 37 -12.23 -3.83 -17.51
CA LEU A 37 -10.81 -3.64 -17.27
C LEU A 37 -10.42 -4.28 -15.93
N PHE A 38 -9.20 -4.83 -15.87
CA PHE A 38 -8.63 -5.29 -14.62
C PHE A 38 -8.07 -4.12 -13.81
N ASN A 39 -8.21 -4.20 -12.48
CA ASN A 39 -7.57 -3.26 -11.59
C ASN A 39 -6.04 -3.28 -11.79
N ARG A 40 -5.44 -2.10 -12.00
CA ARG A 40 -4.00 -1.97 -12.25
C ARG A 40 -3.17 -2.47 -11.07
N GLU A 41 -3.57 -2.10 -9.85
CA GLU A 41 -2.77 -2.37 -8.65
C GLU A 41 -2.85 -3.84 -8.24
N LEU A 42 -4.03 -4.45 -8.41
CA LEU A 42 -4.18 -5.90 -8.23
C LEU A 42 -3.46 -6.69 -9.33
N SER A 43 -3.49 -6.21 -10.58
CA SER A 43 -2.73 -6.83 -11.68
C SER A 43 -1.22 -6.78 -11.41
N TRP A 44 -0.74 -5.68 -10.84
CA TRP A 44 0.65 -5.55 -10.40
C TRP A 44 1.00 -6.55 -9.29
N LEU A 45 0.11 -6.74 -8.31
CA LEU A 45 0.32 -7.76 -7.27
C LEU A 45 0.37 -9.18 -7.86
N GLU A 46 -0.46 -9.50 -8.84
CA GLU A 46 -0.41 -10.80 -9.53
C GLU A 46 0.89 -10.98 -10.32
N PHE A 47 1.44 -9.91 -10.90
CA PHE A 47 2.78 -9.94 -11.47
C PHE A 47 3.83 -10.26 -10.40
N ASN A 48 3.83 -9.54 -9.27
CA ASN A 48 4.80 -9.80 -8.21
C ASN A 48 4.62 -11.18 -7.55
N ARG A 49 3.40 -11.74 -7.59
CA ARG A 49 3.15 -13.14 -7.20
C ARG A 49 3.91 -14.12 -8.08
N ARG A 50 3.99 -13.88 -9.39
CA ARG A 50 4.79 -14.75 -10.28
C ARG A 50 6.28 -14.66 -9.98
N VAL A 51 6.79 -13.49 -9.59
CA VAL A 51 8.17 -13.34 -9.11
C VAL A 51 8.40 -14.18 -7.85
N LEU A 52 7.43 -14.19 -6.92
CA LEU A 52 7.50 -15.07 -5.75
C LEU A 52 7.44 -16.54 -6.15
N ASP A 53 6.61 -16.91 -7.12
CA ASP A 53 6.48 -18.30 -7.59
C ASP A 53 7.83 -18.84 -8.13
N GLU A 54 8.67 -18.01 -8.75
CA GLU A 54 10.05 -18.38 -9.13
C GLU A 54 10.96 -18.65 -7.92
N ALA A 55 10.79 -17.93 -6.81
CA ALA A 55 11.52 -18.21 -5.58
C ALA A 55 11.05 -19.51 -4.89
N LEU A 56 9.78 -19.85 -5.06
CA LEU A 56 9.16 -21.05 -4.50
C LEU A 56 9.45 -22.31 -5.32
N ASN A 57 9.92 -22.16 -6.56
CA ASN A 57 10.25 -23.28 -7.42
C ASN A 57 11.56 -23.95 -6.99
N GLU A 58 11.48 -25.19 -6.50
CA GLU A 58 12.63 -25.98 -6.06
C GLU A 58 13.54 -26.45 -7.22
N ASP A 59 13.05 -26.41 -8.47
CA ASP A 59 13.86 -26.70 -9.66
C ASP A 59 14.84 -25.55 -9.99
N GLN A 60 14.64 -24.35 -9.41
CA GLN A 60 15.53 -23.22 -9.60
C GLN A 60 16.79 -23.37 -8.73
N PRO A 61 17.97 -22.93 -9.23
CA PRO A 61 19.18 -22.89 -8.41
C PRO A 61 18.97 -22.09 -7.12
N LEU A 62 19.52 -22.59 -6.01
CA LEU A 62 19.30 -22.03 -4.66
C LEU A 62 19.58 -20.51 -4.56
N LEU A 63 20.66 -20.03 -5.18
CA LEU A 63 20.99 -18.60 -5.17
C LEU A 63 20.05 -17.77 -6.05
N GLU A 64 19.50 -18.34 -7.14
CA GLU A 64 18.47 -17.68 -7.93
C GLU A 64 17.16 -17.59 -7.14
N ARG A 65 16.80 -18.63 -6.37
CA ARG A 65 15.65 -18.57 -5.44
C ARG A 65 15.82 -17.45 -4.42
N LEU A 66 16.99 -17.34 -3.79
CA LEU A 66 17.31 -16.23 -2.88
C LEU A 66 17.19 -14.86 -3.56
N LYS A 67 17.68 -14.76 -4.80
CA LYS A 67 17.59 -13.53 -5.60
C LYS A 67 16.16 -13.16 -5.93
N PHE A 68 15.30 -14.11 -6.30
CA PHE A 68 13.87 -13.86 -6.53
C PHE A 68 13.14 -13.41 -5.26
N LEU A 69 13.50 -13.95 -4.07
CA LEU A 69 12.98 -13.43 -2.79
C LEU A 69 13.38 -11.95 -2.59
N SER A 70 14.61 -11.57 -2.95
CA SER A 70 15.06 -10.18 -2.90
C SER A 70 14.32 -9.30 -3.91
N ILE A 71 14.17 -9.74 -5.16
CA ILE A 71 13.46 -9.00 -6.22
C ILE A 71 12.01 -8.77 -5.81
N PHE A 72 11.35 -9.80 -5.28
CA PHE A 72 9.98 -9.69 -4.77
C PHE A 72 9.83 -8.58 -3.73
N SER A 73 10.78 -8.49 -2.77
CA SER A 73 10.79 -7.45 -1.74
C SER A 73 11.08 -6.07 -2.31
N THR A 74 12.08 -5.91 -3.19
CA THR A 74 12.40 -4.63 -3.81
C THR A 74 11.25 -4.10 -4.67
N ASN A 75 10.61 -4.95 -5.46
CA ASN A 75 9.41 -4.57 -6.21
C ASN A 75 8.30 -4.08 -5.28
N LEU A 76 8.13 -4.74 -4.14
CA LEU A 76 7.11 -4.38 -3.17
C LEU A 76 7.39 -3.03 -2.52
N ASP A 77 8.65 -2.72 -2.23
CA ASP A 77 9.07 -1.40 -1.72
C ASP A 77 8.66 -0.29 -2.69
N GLU A 78 8.95 -0.45 -3.99
CA GLU A 78 8.55 0.51 -5.03
C GLU A 78 7.03 0.65 -5.13
N PHE A 79 6.31 -0.48 -5.09
CA PHE A 79 4.85 -0.47 -5.11
C PHE A 79 4.25 0.28 -3.92
N PHE A 80 4.80 0.11 -2.71
CA PHE A 80 4.32 0.81 -1.53
C PHE A 80 4.66 2.31 -1.57
N MET A 81 5.87 2.64 -1.99
CA MET A 81 6.34 4.02 -2.05
C MET A 81 5.61 4.86 -3.10
N ILE A 82 5.15 4.25 -4.19
CA ILE A 82 4.54 4.97 -5.32
C ILE A 82 3.03 4.73 -5.42
N ARG A 83 2.57 3.48 -5.39
CA ARG A 83 1.17 3.12 -5.67
C ARG A 83 0.31 3.23 -4.43
N VAL A 84 0.73 2.62 -3.34
CA VAL A 84 -0.03 2.61 -2.08
C VAL A 84 -0.07 4.01 -1.47
N SER A 85 1.02 4.77 -1.56
CA SER A 85 1.06 6.19 -1.16
C SER A 85 0.04 7.02 -1.95
N GLY A 86 0.00 6.92 -3.28
CA GLY A 86 -0.98 7.64 -4.10
C GLY A 86 -2.43 7.29 -3.77
N LEU A 87 -2.74 6.02 -3.49
CA LEU A 87 -4.07 5.61 -3.04
C LEU A 87 -4.43 6.19 -1.66
N LYS A 88 -3.44 6.35 -0.77
CA LYS A 88 -3.65 6.97 0.54
C LYS A 88 -3.87 8.48 0.43
N GLU A 89 -3.07 9.16 -0.39
CA GLU A 89 -3.24 10.59 -0.66
C GLU A 89 -4.65 10.88 -1.20
N GLN A 90 -5.15 10.06 -2.14
CA GLN A 90 -6.53 10.17 -2.64
C GLN A 90 -7.57 10.08 -1.52
N LEU A 91 -7.39 9.18 -0.55
CA LEU A 91 -8.31 9.04 0.58
C LEU A 91 -8.22 10.21 1.55
N GLU A 92 -7.02 10.72 1.81
CA GLU A 92 -6.79 11.88 2.69
C GLU A 92 -7.39 13.16 2.09
N GLU A 93 -7.36 13.31 0.76
CA GLU A 93 -7.99 14.41 0.02
C GLU A 93 -9.50 14.22 -0.18
N GLY A 94 -10.06 13.07 0.23
CA GLY A 94 -11.48 12.76 0.08
C GLY A 94 -11.91 12.49 -1.36
N ILE A 95 -10.97 12.12 -2.24
CA ILE A 95 -11.25 11.73 -3.62
C ILE A 95 -11.99 10.39 -3.61
N VAL A 96 -13.18 10.39 -4.23
CA VAL A 96 -14.09 9.25 -4.31
C VAL A 96 -14.27 8.74 -5.74
N ASP A 97 -13.41 9.16 -6.66
CA ASP A 97 -13.48 8.68 -8.03
C ASP A 97 -13.03 7.22 -8.10
N PRO A 98 -13.87 6.30 -8.62
CA PRO A 98 -13.47 4.91 -8.79
C PRO A 98 -12.42 4.79 -9.89
N SER A 99 -11.57 3.76 -9.77
CA SER A 99 -10.65 3.38 -10.84
C SER A 99 -11.42 2.93 -12.10
N PRO A 100 -10.75 2.79 -13.27
CA PRO A 100 -11.42 2.36 -14.51
C PRO A 100 -12.14 0.99 -14.42
N ASP A 101 -11.73 0.14 -13.48
CA ASP A 101 -12.37 -1.14 -13.13
C ASP A 101 -13.50 -1.01 -12.09
N GLY A 102 -13.81 0.21 -11.64
CA GLY A 102 -14.93 0.51 -10.74
C GLY A 102 -14.61 0.43 -9.25
N MET A 103 -13.36 0.15 -8.84
CA MET A 103 -12.99 0.04 -7.42
C MET A 103 -12.69 1.40 -6.79
N MET A 104 -13.19 1.60 -5.58
CA MET A 104 -12.84 2.78 -4.77
C MET A 104 -11.42 2.67 -4.22
N PRO A 105 -10.70 3.78 -3.97
CA PRO A 105 -9.35 3.73 -3.40
C PRO A 105 -9.27 2.94 -2.08
N ALA A 106 -10.29 3.04 -1.20
CA ALA A 106 -10.36 2.28 0.04
C ALA A 106 -10.48 0.77 -0.19
N ASP A 107 -11.30 0.37 -1.17
CA ASP A 107 -11.48 -1.04 -1.53
C ASP A 107 -10.21 -1.62 -2.13
N GLN A 108 -9.49 -0.84 -2.95
CA GLN A 108 -8.20 -1.22 -3.51
C GLN A 108 -7.17 -1.47 -2.40
N LEU A 109 -7.03 -0.57 -1.42
CA LEU A 109 -6.12 -0.77 -0.28
C LEU A 109 -6.47 -2.00 0.55
N SER A 110 -7.77 -2.23 0.80
CA SER A 110 -8.25 -3.41 1.52
C SER A 110 -7.88 -4.70 0.77
N GLU A 111 -8.12 -4.73 -0.53
CA GLU A 111 -7.87 -5.89 -1.38
C GLU A 111 -6.36 -6.15 -1.58
N ILE A 112 -5.55 -5.10 -1.70
CA ILE A 112 -4.07 -5.18 -1.68
C ILE A 112 -3.63 -5.89 -0.40
N GLY A 113 -4.09 -5.42 0.76
CA GLY A 113 -3.75 -6.01 2.05
C GLY A 113 -4.19 -7.47 2.16
N ARG A 114 -5.39 -7.80 1.65
CA ARG A 114 -5.93 -9.17 1.66
C ARG A 114 -5.08 -10.14 0.84
N ARG A 115 -4.66 -9.74 -0.38
CA ARG A 115 -3.86 -10.58 -1.28
C ARG A 115 -2.39 -10.67 -0.88
N LEU A 116 -1.82 -9.58 -0.39
CA LEU A 116 -0.39 -9.50 -0.10
C LEU A 116 0.02 -10.28 1.17
N ARG A 117 -0.80 -10.25 2.23
CA ARG A 117 -0.50 -10.95 3.50
C ARG A 117 -0.14 -12.43 3.33
N PRO A 118 -0.90 -13.26 2.59
CA PRO A 118 -0.52 -14.66 2.37
C PRO A 118 0.76 -14.79 1.53
N MET A 119 1.03 -13.88 0.59
CA MET A 119 2.27 -13.87 -0.19
C MET A 119 3.49 -13.61 0.69
N LEU A 120 3.41 -12.62 1.59
CA LEU A 120 4.47 -12.33 2.57
C LEU A 120 4.74 -13.53 3.49
N LYS A 121 3.68 -14.22 3.96
CA LYS A 121 3.85 -15.44 4.76
C LYS A 121 4.60 -16.53 4.00
N LYS A 122 4.28 -16.75 2.71
CA LYS A 122 5.00 -17.70 1.86
C LYS A 122 6.45 -17.30 1.63
N GLN A 123 6.71 -16.02 1.38
CA GLN A 123 8.06 -15.47 1.17
C GLN A 123 8.95 -15.69 2.40
N VAL A 124 8.46 -15.34 3.60
CA VAL A 124 9.19 -15.57 4.85
C VAL A 124 9.40 -17.05 5.12
N ALA A 125 8.37 -17.89 4.92
CA ALA A 125 8.49 -19.33 5.09
C ALA A 125 9.53 -19.94 4.15
N CYS A 126 9.51 -19.58 2.86
CA CYS A 126 10.51 -20.02 1.89
C CYS A 126 11.93 -19.64 2.33
N LEU A 127 12.13 -18.38 2.74
CA LEU A 127 13.43 -17.91 3.22
C LEU A 127 13.91 -18.71 4.44
N GLN A 128 13.07 -18.81 5.46
CA GLN A 128 13.47 -19.35 6.78
C GLN A 128 13.49 -20.87 6.85
N GLN A 129 12.58 -21.53 6.14
CA GLN A 129 12.34 -22.97 6.28
C GLN A 129 12.93 -23.80 5.13
N SER A 130 13.38 -23.15 4.05
CA SER A 130 13.98 -23.82 2.90
C SER A 130 15.30 -23.18 2.48
N VAL A 131 15.29 -21.92 2.00
CA VAL A 131 16.50 -21.31 1.41
C VAL A 131 17.66 -21.18 2.40
N LEU A 132 17.43 -20.63 3.60
CA LEU A 132 18.49 -20.51 4.61
C LEU A 132 19.02 -21.87 5.11
N PRO A 133 18.16 -22.87 5.43
CA PRO A 133 18.61 -24.23 5.73
C PRO A 133 19.44 -24.89 4.61
N GLU A 134 19.00 -24.77 3.34
CA GLU A 134 19.72 -25.34 2.20
C GLU A 134 21.08 -24.65 1.99
N LEU A 135 21.15 -23.33 2.17
CA LEU A 135 22.41 -22.58 2.14
C LEU A 135 23.35 -23.04 3.25
N ALA A 136 22.83 -23.25 4.46
CA ALA A 136 23.60 -23.75 5.58
C ALA A 136 24.18 -25.15 5.29
N ALA A 137 23.39 -26.04 4.68
CA ALA A 137 23.85 -27.36 4.25
C ALA A 137 24.95 -27.29 3.17
N ALA A 138 24.93 -26.25 2.34
CA ALA A 138 25.97 -25.94 1.36
C ALA A 138 27.18 -25.18 1.96
N GLY A 139 27.20 -24.94 3.28
CA GLY A 139 28.31 -24.26 3.97
C GLY A 139 28.22 -22.72 4.00
N ILE A 140 27.06 -22.15 3.65
CA ILE A 140 26.81 -20.70 3.68
C ILE A 140 25.83 -20.42 4.82
N THR A 141 26.31 -19.85 5.92
CA THR A 141 25.48 -19.55 7.10
C THR A 141 25.46 -18.05 7.44
N ILE A 142 24.36 -17.63 8.06
CA ILE A 142 24.23 -16.32 8.70
C ILE A 142 24.21 -16.57 10.21
N GLU A 143 25.34 -16.29 10.85
CA GLU A 143 25.53 -16.59 12.27
C GLU A 143 25.22 -15.38 13.15
N PRO A 144 24.46 -15.56 14.25
CA PRO A 144 24.30 -14.50 15.24
C PRO A 144 25.66 -14.16 15.87
N TYR A 145 25.94 -12.89 16.11
CA TYR A 145 27.22 -12.44 16.68
C TYR A 145 27.64 -13.22 17.93
N LYS A 146 26.68 -13.66 18.76
CA LYS A 146 26.93 -14.43 19.99
C LYS A 146 27.40 -15.88 19.74
N SER A 147 27.10 -16.50 18.59
CA SER A 147 27.57 -17.86 18.26
C SER A 147 29.03 -17.88 17.79
N LEU A 148 29.59 -16.71 17.45
CA LEU A 148 30.92 -16.61 16.86
C LEU A 148 32.05 -16.93 17.86
N PRO A 149 33.13 -17.60 17.41
CA PRO A 149 34.34 -17.79 18.20
C PRO A 149 34.91 -16.47 18.73
N ILE A 150 35.55 -16.51 19.91
CA ILE A 150 36.13 -15.31 20.55
C ILE A 150 37.06 -14.54 19.60
N LYS A 151 37.84 -15.23 18.77
CA LYS A 151 38.76 -14.61 17.81
C LYS A 151 38.01 -13.80 16.75
N GLU A 152 36.92 -14.32 16.22
CA GLU A 152 36.10 -13.64 15.21
C GLU A 152 35.32 -12.47 15.81
N ARG A 153 34.76 -12.65 17.01
CA ARG A 153 34.13 -11.55 17.75
C ARG A 153 35.07 -10.37 17.96
N ARG A 154 36.32 -10.63 18.38
CA ARG A 154 37.35 -9.57 18.52
C ARG A 154 37.63 -8.85 17.20
N LYS A 155 37.63 -9.57 16.08
CA LYS A 155 37.82 -8.98 14.74
C LYS A 155 36.63 -8.08 14.39
N LEU A 156 35.41 -8.54 14.61
CA LEU A 156 34.19 -7.76 14.36
C LEU A 156 34.08 -6.55 15.30
N ASP A 157 34.47 -6.67 16.56
CA ASP A 157 34.50 -5.55 17.51
C ASP A 157 35.46 -4.46 17.09
N LYS A 158 36.63 -4.86 16.58
CA LYS A 158 37.61 -3.94 16.02
C LYS A 158 37.04 -3.26 14.79
N TYR A 159 36.47 -4.03 13.86
CA TYR A 159 35.84 -3.49 12.65
C TYR A 159 34.70 -2.51 12.99
N PHE A 160 33.83 -2.87 13.93
CA PHE A 160 32.76 -2.00 14.41
C PHE A 160 33.30 -0.68 14.94
N ARG A 161 34.28 -0.72 15.85
CA ARG A 161 34.85 0.51 16.45
C ARG A 161 35.56 1.41 15.45
N GLU A 162 36.28 0.82 14.50
CA GLU A 162 37.10 1.56 13.55
C GLU A 162 36.34 2.04 12.30
N ASN A 163 35.27 1.33 11.89
CA ASN A 163 34.61 1.56 10.59
C ASN A 163 33.12 1.89 10.71
N LEU A 164 32.39 1.27 11.65
CA LEU A 164 30.93 1.43 11.74
C LEU A 164 30.56 2.50 12.77
N PHE A 165 31.11 2.44 13.98
CA PHE A 165 30.80 3.38 15.05
C PHE A 165 31.01 4.86 14.66
N PRO A 166 32.10 5.24 13.95
CA PRO A 166 32.31 6.64 13.57
C PRO A 166 31.26 7.21 12.61
N ILE A 167 30.55 6.36 11.88
CA ILE A 167 29.50 6.77 10.93
C ILE A 167 28.08 6.63 11.50
N LEU A 168 27.93 6.04 12.69
CA LEU A 168 26.64 5.97 13.38
C LEU A 168 26.36 7.31 14.06
N THR A 169 25.27 7.97 13.65
CA THR A 169 24.79 9.19 14.30
C THR A 169 23.58 8.84 15.18
N PRO A 170 23.74 8.66 16.50
CA PRO A 170 22.62 8.45 17.39
C PRO A 170 21.75 9.71 17.40
N GLN A 171 20.45 9.54 17.18
CA GLN A 171 19.48 10.62 17.21
C GLN A 171 18.54 10.42 18.40
N SER A 172 18.53 11.38 19.33
CA SER A 172 17.63 11.37 20.47
C SER A 172 16.21 11.72 20.03
N VAL A 173 15.22 10.99 20.55
CA VAL A 173 13.80 11.28 20.34
C VAL A 173 13.18 11.62 21.70
N ASP A 174 12.80 12.88 21.89
CA ASP A 174 12.15 13.37 23.09
C ASP A 174 11.08 14.42 22.73
N SER A 175 10.28 14.84 23.71
CA SER A 175 9.22 15.83 23.50
C SER A 175 9.72 17.24 23.18
N SER A 176 11.01 17.50 23.36
CA SER A 176 11.62 18.82 23.25
C SER A 176 12.16 19.10 21.83
N HIS A 177 12.26 18.07 20.98
CA HIS A 177 12.79 18.20 19.63
C HIS A 177 11.84 17.56 18.60
N PRO A 178 11.79 18.07 17.34
CA PRO A 178 11.06 17.41 16.26
C PRO A 178 11.59 16.00 16.03
N PHE A 179 10.68 15.10 15.62
CA PHE A 179 11.07 13.74 15.27
C PHE A 179 12.11 13.75 14.13
N PRO A 180 13.20 12.98 14.24
CA PRO A 180 14.28 13.01 13.26
C PRO A 180 13.80 12.55 11.88
N TYR A 181 14.40 13.12 10.83
CA TYR A 181 14.16 12.65 9.47
C TYR A 181 14.67 11.21 9.33
N ILE A 182 13.80 10.33 8.85
CA ILE A 182 14.14 8.95 8.52
C ILE A 182 14.07 8.79 7.01
N SER A 183 15.20 8.46 6.38
CA SER A 183 15.24 8.21 4.95
C SER A 183 14.41 6.99 4.57
N ASN A 184 13.73 7.06 3.42
CA ASN A 184 13.11 5.89 2.81
C ASN A 184 14.14 4.78 2.61
N LEU A 185 13.69 3.53 2.79
CA LEU A 185 14.47 2.29 2.66
C LEU A 185 15.72 2.21 3.57
N SER A 186 15.88 3.14 4.52
CA SER A 186 16.95 3.07 5.50
C SER A 186 16.58 2.16 6.67
N LEU A 187 17.51 1.28 7.05
CA LEU A 187 17.37 0.49 8.26
C LEU A 187 17.78 1.33 9.47
N ASN A 188 16.84 1.57 10.37
CA ASN A 188 17.06 2.31 11.61
C ASN A 188 16.82 1.40 12.80
N ILE A 189 17.62 1.56 13.85
CA ILE A 189 17.49 0.80 15.09
C ILE A 189 16.91 1.73 16.16
N GLY A 190 15.64 1.49 16.52
CA GLY A 190 15.02 2.16 17.66
C GLY A 190 15.49 1.51 18.96
N ILE A 191 16.08 2.30 19.86
CA ILE A 191 16.57 1.85 21.16
C ILE A 191 15.85 2.63 22.25
N PHE A 192 15.20 1.92 23.17
CA PHE A 192 14.68 2.52 24.38
C PHE A 192 15.73 2.44 25.48
N ILE A 193 16.04 3.57 26.11
CA ILE A 193 17.03 3.67 27.19
C ILE A 193 16.29 4.03 28.46
N GLU A 194 16.32 3.15 29.44
CA GLU A 194 15.84 3.46 30.79
C GLU A 194 17.02 3.99 31.63
N PRO A 195 16.95 5.22 32.16
CA PRO A 195 17.99 5.72 33.05
C PRO A 195 17.98 4.93 34.37
N ASP A 196 19.13 4.39 34.73
CA ASP A 196 19.32 3.81 36.06
C ASP A 196 19.32 4.94 37.11
N ARG A 197 18.23 5.03 37.87
CA ARG A 197 18.03 6.06 38.92
C ARG A 197 19.07 5.97 40.05
N GLN A 198 19.76 4.83 40.21
CA GLN A 198 20.82 4.70 41.22
C GLN A 198 22.12 5.40 40.80
N LEU A 199 22.34 5.60 39.49
CA LEU A 199 23.52 6.28 38.93
C LEU A 199 23.27 7.76 38.60
N THR A 200 22.01 8.21 38.55
CA THR A 200 21.62 9.58 38.11
C THR A 200 21.23 10.53 39.24
N GLN A 201 21.25 10.10 40.52
CA GLN A 201 21.14 11.00 41.67
C GLN A 201 22.45 11.06 42.47
N LYS A 202 23.36 11.91 42.01
CA LYS A 202 24.37 12.60 42.84
C LYS A 202 24.94 13.75 42.01
N ASN A 203 24.22 14.87 42.01
CA ASN A 203 24.71 16.25 41.94
C ASN A 203 23.52 17.20 42.00
#